data_AF-A0A495WJV0-F1
#
_entry.id   AF-A0A495WJV0-F1
#
_cell.length_a   1.000
_cell.length_b   1.000
_cell.length_c   1.000
_cell.angle_alpha   90.00
_cell.angle_beta   90.00
_cell.angle_gamma   90.00
#
_symmetry.space_group_name_H-M   'P 1'
#
loop_
_entity.id
_entity.type
_entity.pdbx_description
1 polymer ?
#
loop_
_entity_poly.entity_id
_entity_poly.type
_entity_poly.pdbx_seq_one_letter_code
_entity_poly.pdbx_strand_id
1 'polypeptide(L)'
;MKWIIDDIKRGWAQLQRWQTWLTIFLIAGFAWLAYLVASYAFRTDSVLSYLHLTRGNCRTMSNQLIIAMFTGMIFFMLTVVLTIGEVQRYFQSQQRNAWREAGLARKWGVFWGLCAIAIAIAALVFFKTNCY
;
A
#
# COMPACT_ATOMS: atom_id res chain seq x y z
N MET A 1 -13.56 27.97 -19.01
CA MET A 1 -13.42 27.91 -17.53
C MET A 1 -14.59 27.23 -16.82
N LYS A 2 -15.85 27.42 -17.24
CA LYS A 2 -17.02 26.70 -16.67
C LYS A 2 -16.88 25.17 -16.71
N TRP A 3 -16.28 24.63 -17.77
CA TRP A 3 -16.05 23.19 -17.93
C TRP A 3 -15.14 22.58 -16.84
N ILE A 4 -14.06 23.27 -16.46
CA ILE A 4 -13.15 22.82 -15.40
C ILE A 4 -13.83 22.86 -14.03
N ILE A 5 -14.65 23.89 -13.78
CA ILE A 5 -15.40 24.04 -12.54
C ILE A 5 -16.48 22.95 -12.43
N ASP A 6 -17.16 22.60 -13.53
CA ASP A 6 -18.14 21.52 -13.54
C ASP A 6 -17.50 20.13 -13.36
N ASP A 7 -16.31 19.89 -13.91
CA ASP A 7 -15.57 18.65 -13.65
C ASP A 7 -15.07 18.54 -12.21
N ILE A 8 -14.59 19.65 -11.63
CA ILE A 8 -14.23 19.72 -10.21
C ILE A 8 -15.46 19.49 -9.33
N LYS A 9 -16.62 20.07 -9.69
CA LYS A 9 -17.86 19.93 -8.93
C LYS A 9 -18.45 18.52 -9.03
N ARG A 10 -18.33 17.87 -10.20
CA ARG A 10 -18.67 16.45 -10.39
C ARG A 10 -17.71 15.54 -9.63
N GLY A 11 -16.42 15.84 -9.64
CA GLY A 11 -15.41 15.16 -8.81
C GLY A 11 -15.68 15.31 -7.32
N TRP A 12 -16.15 16.49 -6.88
CA TRP A 12 -16.54 16.76 -5.49
C TRP A 12 -17.81 16.00 -5.08
N ALA A 13 -18.80 15.93 -5.97
CA ALA A 13 -20.00 15.12 -5.78
C ALA A 13 -19.68 13.61 -5.79
N GLN A 14 -18.60 13.20 -6.47
CA GLN A 14 -18.07 11.84 -6.39
C GLN A 14 -17.40 11.62 -5.02
N LEU A 15 -16.60 12.59 -4.52
CA LEU A 15 -15.91 12.57 -3.22
C LEU A 15 -16.87 12.43 -2.02
N GLN A 16 -18.06 13.02 -2.13
CA GLN A 16 -19.09 12.98 -1.09
C GLN A 16 -19.80 11.62 -0.97
N ARG A 17 -19.55 10.67 -1.91
CA ARG A 17 -20.06 9.30 -1.76
C ARG A 17 -19.22 8.56 -0.73
N TRP A 18 -19.88 7.72 0.06
CA TRP A 18 -19.19 6.91 1.07
C TRP A 18 -18.12 5.97 0.48
N GLN A 19 -18.25 5.67 -0.81
CA GLN A 19 -17.33 4.89 -1.64
C GLN A 19 -15.94 5.55 -1.77
N THR A 20 -15.84 6.87 -1.94
CA THR A 20 -14.55 7.59 -2.05
C THR A 20 -13.82 7.68 -0.74
N TRP A 21 -14.54 7.81 0.38
CA TRP A 21 -13.94 7.77 1.71
C TRP A 21 -13.27 6.41 2.00
N LEU A 22 -13.89 5.32 1.54
CA LEU A 22 -13.32 3.98 1.65
C LEU A 22 -12.00 3.86 0.87
N THR A 23 -11.96 4.38 -0.36
CA THR A 23 -10.72 4.42 -1.16
C THR A 23 -9.65 5.31 -0.52
N ILE A 24 -10.02 6.48 0.00
CA ILE A 24 -9.10 7.39 0.68
C ILE A 24 -8.53 6.73 1.94
N PHE A 25 -9.37 6.07 2.74
CA PHE A 25 -8.93 5.34 3.93
C PHE A 25 -7.98 4.19 3.57
N LEU A 26 -8.27 3.46 2.50
CA LEU A 26 -7.44 2.36 2.02
C LEU A 26 -6.07 2.86 1.51
N ILE A 27 -6.06 3.95 0.73
CA ILE A 27 -4.82 4.60 0.28
C ILE A 27 -4.02 5.13 1.48
N ALA A 28 -4.68 5.82 2.41
CA ALA A 28 -4.04 6.34 3.61
C ALA A 28 -3.45 5.21 4.47
N GLY A 29 -4.17 4.09 4.63
CA GLY A 29 -3.69 2.91 5.35
C GLY A 29 -2.48 2.27 4.68
N PHE A 30 -2.49 2.12 3.35
CA PHE A 30 -1.32 1.61 2.63
C PHE A 30 -0.14 2.58 2.63
N ALA A 31 -0.39 3.88 2.51
CA ALA A 31 0.64 4.90 2.62
C ALA A 31 1.27 4.90 4.01
N TRP A 32 0.47 4.72 5.06
CA TRP A 32 0.95 4.57 6.43
C TRP A 32 1.82 3.31 6.60
N LEU A 33 1.37 2.16 6.09
CA LEU A 33 2.18 0.93 6.11
C LEU A 33 3.49 1.10 5.33
N ALA A 34 3.44 1.72 4.16
CA ALA A 34 4.62 2.03 3.36
C ALA A 34 5.58 2.96 4.12
N TYR A 35 5.05 4.00 4.78
CA TYR A 35 5.84 4.91 5.61
C TYR A 35 6.53 4.17 6.76
N LEU A 36 5.82 3.29 7.47
CA LEU A 36 6.42 2.48 8.53
C LEU A 36 7.53 1.61 7.97
N VAL A 37 7.27 0.81 6.93
CA VAL A 37 8.28 -0.05 6.31
C VAL A 37 9.49 0.74 5.81
N ALA A 38 9.27 1.89 5.14
CA ALA A 38 10.34 2.74 4.67
C ALA A 38 11.16 3.35 5.82
N SER A 39 10.50 3.81 6.90
CA SER A 39 11.18 4.37 8.07
C SER A 39 12.08 3.35 8.77
N TYR A 40 11.65 2.08 8.85
CA TYR A 40 12.48 0.98 9.36
C TYR A 40 13.58 0.62 8.37
N ALA A 41 13.28 0.57 7.07
CA ALA A 41 14.27 0.30 6.03
C ALA A 41 15.42 1.32 6.04
N PHE A 42 15.12 2.62 6.17
CA PHE A 42 16.15 3.67 6.27
C PHE A 42 17.01 3.57 7.52
N ARG A 43 16.49 3.03 8.64
CA ARG A 43 17.29 2.75 9.84
C ARG A 43 18.24 1.56 9.65
N THR A 44 17.88 0.62 8.78
CA THR A 44 18.68 -0.57 8.47
C THR A 44 19.61 -0.41 7.28
N ASP A 45 19.46 0.67 6.50
CA ASP A 45 20.20 0.83 5.26
C ASP A 45 21.68 1.07 5.54
N SER A 46 22.48 0.15 5.00
CA SER A 46 23.95 0.13 5.06
C SER A 46 24.58 1.45 4.61
N VAL A 47 23.97 2.19 3.67
CA VAL A 47 24.49 3.49 3.21
C VAL A 47 24.36 4.55 4.31
N LEU A 48 23.21 4.61 4.98
CA LEU A 48 22.95 5.58 6.04
C LEU A 48 23.70 5.24 7.34
N SER A 49 23.90 3.94 7.59
CA SER A 49 24.79 3.44 8.65
C SER A 49 26.27 3.73 8.34
N TYR A 50 26.70 3.63 7.08
CA TYR A 50 28.06 3.97 6.65
C TYR A 50 28.33 5.48 6.78
N LEU A 51 27.35 6.31 6.47
CA LEU A 51 27.36 7.76 6.71
C LEU A 51 27.20 8.15 8.20
N HIS A 52 27.11 7.19 9.13
CA HIS A 52 26.98 7.40 10.59
C HIS A 52 25.78 8.27 11.03
N LEU A 53 24.83 8.53 10.13
CA LEU A 53 23.66 9.39 10.40
C LEU A 53 22.57 8.66 11.20
N THR A 54 22.63 7.32 11.25
CA THR A 54 21.68 6.48 11.99
C THR A 54 22.43 5.49 12.88
N ARG A 55 22.36 5.70 14.21
CA ARG A 55 22.79 4.73 15.23
C ARG A 55 21.67 3.71 15.48
N GLY A 56 21.44 2.82 14.53
CA GLY A 56 20.60 1.64 14.74
C GLY A 56 21.48 0.47 15.15
N ASN A 57 21.24 -0.15 16.31
CA ASN A 57 21.97 -1.32 16.81
C ASN A 57 21.50 -2.59 16.08
N CYS A 58 21.53 -2.57 14.74
CA CYS A 58 21.01 -3.62 13.87
C CYS A 58 22.11 -4.57 13.41
N ARG A 59 21.78 -5.86 13.27
CA ARG A 59 22.71 -6.87 12.76
C ARG A 59 23.06 -6.59 11.29
N THR A 60 24.31 -6.82 10.89
CA THR A 60 24.75 -6.67 9.50
C THR A 60 23.93 -7.58 8.58
N MET A 61 23.22 -6.99 7.62
CA MET A 61 22.40 -7.75 6.67
C MET A 61 23.27 -8.39 5.59
N SER A 62 22.98 -9.66 5.26
CA SER A 62 23.59 -10.34 4.12
C SER A 62 22.96 -9.87 2.80
N ASN A 63 23.71 -9.94 1.69
CA ASN A 63 23.21 -9.57 0.36
C ASN A 63 21.89 -10.28 -0.02
N GLN A 64 21.70 -11.54 0.43
CA GLN A 64 20.46 -12.29 0.20
C GLN A 64 19.25 -11.67 0.91
N LEU A 65 19.42 -11.19 2.14
CA LEU A 65 18.34 -10.56 2.90
C LEU A 65 17.94 -9.21 2.29
N ILE A 66 18.92 -8.45 1.81
CA ILE A 66 18.67 -7.19 1.10
C ILE A 66 17.84 -7.43 -0.17
N ILE A 67 18.22 -8.44 -0.97
CA ILE A 67 17.47 -8.81 -2.18
C ILE A 67 16.03 -9.23 -1.80
N ALA A 68 15.86 -10.07 -0.78
CA ALA A 68 14.54 -10.51 -0.32
C ALA A 68 13.64 -9.35 0.12
N MET A 69 14.20 -8.35 0.83
CA MET A 69 13.49 -7.14 1.23
C MET A 69 13.08 -6.28 0.02
N PHE A 70 14.00 -6.07 -0.93
CA PHE A 70 13.70 -5.33 -2.16
C PHE A 70 12.59 -6.00 -2.97
N THR A 71 12.68 -7.32 -3.15
CA THR A 71 11.63 -8.10 -3.83
C THR A 71 10.31 -7.98 -3.08
N GLY A 72 10.31 -8.08 -1.74
CA GLY A 72 9.13 -7.88 -0.90
C GLY A 72 8.48 -6.50 -1.08
N MET A 73 9.26 -5.42 -1.20
CA MET A 73 8.73 -4.07 -1.44
C MET A 73 8.07 -3.94 -2.81
N ILE A 74 8.63 -4.56 -3.85
CA ILE A 74 8.02 -4.58 -5.19
C ILE A 74 6.68 -5.32 -5.14
N PHE A 75 6.65 -6.51 -4.53
CA PHE A 75 5.41 -7.26 -4.37
C PHE A 75 4.37 -6.50 -3.53
N PHE A 76 4.79 -5.83 -2.45
CA PHE A 76 3.92 -4.96 -1.68
C PHE A 76 3.28 -3.87 -2.57
N MET A 77 4.09 -3.12 -3.33
CA MET A 77 3.60 -2.09 -4.26
C MET A 77 2.60 -2.65 -5.28
N LEU A 78 2.92 -3.80 -5.90
CA LEU A 78 2.02 -4.44 -6.86
C LEU A 78 0.70 -4.85 -6.21
N THR A 79 0.73 -5.47 -5.03
CA THR A 79 -0.49 -5.87 -4.32
C THR A 79 -1.34 -4.67 -3.88
N VAL A 80 -0.73 -3.55 -3.50
CA VAL A 80 -1.45 -2.30 -3.19
C VAL A 80 -2.15 -1.75 -4.44
N VAL A 81 -1.44 -1.66 -5.56
CA VAL A 81 -2.00 -1.17 -6.83
C VAL A 81 -3.15 -2.07 -7.30
N LEU A 82 -2.98 -3.39 -7.21
CA LEU A 82 -4.04 -4.36 -7.54
C LEU A 82 -5.26 -4.22 -6.62
N THR A 83 -5.04 -4.02 -5.31
CA THR A 83 -6.13 -3.81 -4.35
C THR A 83 -6.93 -2.56 -4.71
N ILE A 84 -6.25 -1.44 -5.01
CA ILE A 84 -6.89 -0.19 -5.41
C ILE A 84 -7.66 -0.38 -6.73
N GLY A 85 -7.06 -1.06 -7.71
CA GLY A 85 -7.71 -1.35 -9.00
C GLY A 85 -8.98 -2.20 -8.86
N GLU A 86 -8.96 -3.23 -8.03
CA GLU A 86 -10.13 -4.07 -7.76
C GLU A 86 -11.22 -3.31 -6.99
N VAL A 87 -10.85 -2.40 -6.09
CA VAL A 87 -11.81 -1.50 -5.41
C VAL A 87 -12.48 -0.55 -6.41
N GLN A 88 -11.73 0.02 -7.36
CA GLN A 88 -12.30 0.85 -8.43
C GLN A 88 -13.25 0.05 -9.33
N ARG A 89 -12.84 -1.16 -9.72
CA ARG A 89 -13.65 -2.09 -10.52
C ARG A 89 -14.92 -2.54 -9.79
N TYR A 90 -14.86 -2.71 -8.48
CA TYR A 90 -16.04 -2.98 -7.65
C TYR A 90 -17.07 -1.84 -7.73
N PHE A 91 -16.63 -0.59 -7.62
CA PHE A 91 -17.55 0.55 -7.72
C PHE A 91 -18.15 0.73 -9.12
N GLN A 92 -17.35 0.49 -10.17
CA GLN A 92 -17.82 0.55 -11.55
C GLN A 92 -18.86 -0.55 -11.87
N SER A 93 -18.63 -1.77 -11.39
CA SER A 93 -19.58 -2.88 -11.55
C SER A 93 -20.85 -2.70 -10.71
N GLN A 94 -20.75 -2.09 -9.53
CA GLN A 94 -21.90 -1.71 -8.71
C GLN A 94 -22.78 -0.66 -9.42
N GLN A 95 -22.18 0.35 -10.08
CA GLN A 95 -22.94 1.34 -10.86
C GLN A 95 -23.64 0.75 -12.09
N ARG A 96 -23.08 -0.33 -12.67
CA ARG A 96 -23.66 -1.01 -13.84
C ARG A 96 -24.66 -2.11 -13.47
N ASN A 97 -25.03 -2.27 -12.19
CA ASN A 97 -25.87 -3.37 -11.68
C ASN A 97 -25.36 -4.77 -12.07
N ALA A 98 -24.05 -4.93 -12.30
CA ALA A 98 -23.42 -6.19 -12.66
C ALA A 98 -23.02 -6.97 -11.39
N TRP A 99 -24.01 -7.53 -10.70
CA TRP A 99 -23.86 -8.16 -9.37
C TRP A 99 -22.81 -9.27 -9.30
N ARG A 100 -22.65 -10.06 -10.38
CA ARG A 100 -21.72 -11.19 -10.44
C ARG A 100 -20.26 -10.75 -10.51
N GLU A 101 -19.98 -9.68 -11.26
CA GLU A 101 -18.64 -9.10 -11.38
C GLU A 101 -18.24 -8.32 -10.11
N ALA A 102 -19.20 -7.64 -9.48
CA ALA A 102 -18.98 -6.96 -8.20
C ALA A 102 -18.57 -7.95 -7.09
N GLY A 103 -19.18 -9.14 -7.04
CA GLY A 103 -18.81 -10.18 -6.07
C GLY A 103 -17.38 -10.70 -6.26
N LEU A 104 -16.93 -10.86 -7.50
CA LEU A 104 -15.57 -11.28 -7.83
C LEU A 104 -14.54 -10.18 -7.49
N ALA A 105 -14.80 -8.94 -7.91
CA ALA A 105 -13.91 -7.81 -7.62
C ALA A 105 -13.71 -7.61 -6.11
N ARG A 106 -14.76 -7.78 -5.32
CA ARG A 106 -14.65 -7.72 -3.85
C ARG A 106 -13.76 -8.83 -3.28
N LYS A 107 -13.90 -10.08 -3.74
CA LYS A 107 -13.07 -11.20 -3.28
C LYS A 107 -11.60 -10.98 -3.62
N TRP A 108 -11.32 -10.55 -4.85
CA TRP A 108 -9.95 -10.26 -5.28
C TRP A 108 -9.36 -9.05 -4.56
N GLY A 109 -10.12 -7.98 -4.36
CA GLY A 109 -9.68 -6.83 -3.57
C GLY A 109 -9.32 -7.21 -2.12
N VAL A 110 -10.13 -8.03 -1.47
CA VAL A 110 -9.82 -8.54 -0.11
C VAL A 110 -8.59 -9.44 -0.12
N PHE A 111 -8.45 -10.33 -1.11
CA PHE A 111 -7.29 -11.21 -1.25
C PHE A 111 -5.99 -10.41 -1.40
N TRP A 112 -5.94 -9.47 -2.35
CA TRP A 112 -4.76 -8.63 -2.57
C TRP A 112 -4.46 -7.73 -1.38
N GLY A 113 -5.48 -7.19 -0.72
CA GLY A 113 -5.32 -6.39 0.48
C GLY A 113 -4.72 -7.19 1.65
N LEU A 114 -5.19 -8.43 1.85
CA LEU A 114 -4.62 -9.34 2.85
C LEU A 114 -3.17 -9.72 2.52
N CYS A 115 -2.86 -9.96 1.25
CA CYS A 115 -1.48 -10.19 0.81
C CYS A 115 -0.58 -9.00 1.11
N ALA A 116 -1.03 -7.78 0.81
CA ALA A 116 -0.27 -6.55 1.09
C ALA A 116 0.00 -6.39 2.60
N ILE A 117 -1.02 -6.64 3.43
CA ILE A 117 -0.89 -6.60 4.89
C ILE A 117 0.08 -7.67 5.38
N ALA A 118 -0.01 -8.91 4.87
CA ALA A 118 0.88 -9.99 5.25
C ALA A 118 2.36 -9.69 4.92
N ILE A 119 2.62 -9.12 3.74
CA ILE A 119 3.97 -8.70 3.34
C ILE A 119 4.49 -7.59 4.27
N ALA A 120 3.65 -6.59 4.58
CA ALA A 120 4.04 -5.51 5.49
C ALA A 120 4.33 -6.01 6.91
N ILE A 121 3.50 -6.92 7.44
CA ILE A 121 3.72 -7.54 8.76
C ILE A 121 5.01 -8.36 8.76
N ALA A 122 5.24 -9.18 7.73
CA ALA A 122 6.46 -9.98 7.62
C ALA A 122 7.72 -9.08 7.61
N ALA A 123 7.68 -7.96 6.87
CA ALA A 123 8.76 -6.98 6.85
C ALA A 123 8.96 -6.33 8.23
N LEU A 124 7.89 -5.89 8.91
CA LEU A 124 7.97 -5.28 10.24
C LEU A 124 8.51 -6.25 11.30
N VAL A 125 8.06 -7.51 11.29
CA VAL A 125 8.57 -8.56 12.18
C VAL A 125 10.04 -8.78 11.91
N PHE A 126 10.45 -8.86 10.65
CA PHE A 126 11.85 -9.02 10.27
C PHE A 126 12.72 -7.86 10.77
N PHE A 127 12.26 -6.60 10.62
CA PHE A 127 12.97 -5.45 11.16
C PHE A 127 13.07 -5.51 12.68
N LYS A 128 11.98 -5.84 13.39
CA LYS A 128 11.97 -5.98 14.85
C LYS A 128 12.89 -7.09 15.35
N THR A 129 13.03 -8.20 14.62
CA THR A 129 13.93 -9.29 15.05
C THR A 129 15.39 -9.00 14.78
N ASN A 130 15.70 -8.16 13.79
CA ASN A 130 17.08 -7.86 13.39
C ASN A 130 17.62 -6.53 13.94
N CYS A 131 16.73 -5.65 14.42
CA CYS A 131 17.03 -4.39 15.06
C CYS A 131 16.41 -4.35 16.44
N TYR A 132 17.25 -4.25 17.47
CA TYR A 132 16.84 -4.05 18.87
C TYR A 132 16.67 -2.57 19.19
#